data_AF-A0A914JXB5-F1
#
_entry.id   AF-A0A914JXB5-F1
#
_cell.length_a   1.000
_cell.length_b   1.000
_cell.length_c   1.000
_cell.angle_alpha   90.00
_cell.angle_beta   90.00
_cell.angle_gamma   90.00
#
_symmetry.space_group_name_H-M   'P 1'
#
loop_
_entity.id
_entity.type
_entity.pdbx_description
1 polymer ?
#
loop_
_entity_poly.entity_id
_entity_poly.type
_entity_poly.pdbx_seq_one_letter_code
_entity_poly.pdbx_strand_id
1 'polypeptide(L)'
;MLISLSATLILFNTFRTRQNPLEPKNLLMNRGLLFTTAFACFVYTHPEIVLTIFTLSVTLFCTFTAISIFLYYYNRQQLQAAMNKKLTIRYQYKENVTTLTFLVPMLTAFGLSNIISALLIIYMFVNITAYGVGIKLVDNLWKIEKAYNATVSVYTIFFVGIFVKLHRPIWDQFLLDLKWIFGIHQRSVPIQHKSSRVRLVGRDGKLVEAATEGDVYFKSLKETWS
;
A
#
# COMPACT_ATOMS: atom_id res chain seq x y z
N MET A 1 -1.92 3.63 -13.97
CA MET A 1 -3.34 3.46 -13.69
C MET A 1 -3.88 2.53 -14.74
N LEU A 2 -3.79 2.82 -16.05
CA LEU A 2 -4.21 1.91 -17.12
C LEU A 2 -3.61 0.50 -17.07
N ILE A 3 -2.29 0.33 -17.11
CA ILE A 3 -1.70 -1.03 -17.08
C ILE A 3 -1.70 -1.62 -15.67
N SER A 4 -1.57 -0.82 -14.61
CA SER A 4 -1.66 -1.34 -13.24
C SER A 4 -3.07 -1.74 -12.82
N LEU A 5 -4.13 -1.00 -13.21
CA LEU A 5 -5.54 -1.41 -13.09
C LEU A 5 -5.85 -2.54 -14.05
N SER A 6 -5.35 -2.53 -15.29
CA SER A 6 -5.54 -3.66 -16.20
C SER A 6 -4.82 -4.90 -15.68
N ALA A 7 -3.63 -4.78 -15.08
CA ALA A 7 -2.84 -5.88 -14.55
C ALA A 7 -3.42 -6.36 -13.22
N THR A 8 -3.94 -5.48 -12.37
CA THR A 8 -4.72 -5.89 -11.19
C THR A 8 -6.07 -6.46 -11.58
N LEU A 9 -6.76 -5.96 -12.61
CA LEU A 9 -7.97 -6.57 -13.18
C LEU A 9 -7.66 -7.90 -13.83
N ILE A 10 -6.56 -8.03 -14.57
CA ILE A 10 -6.11 -9.28 -15.19
C ILE A 10 -5.74 -10.26 -14.09
N LEU A 11 -4.94 -9.86 -13.09
CA LEU A 11 -4.56 -10.69 -11.93
C LEU A 11 -5.79 -11.11 -11.13
N PHE A 12 -6.69 -10.19 -10.81
CA PHE A 12 -7.96 -10.44 -10.12
C PHE A 12 -8.88 -11.35 -10.94
N ASN A 13 -8.96 -11.17 -12.26
CA ASN A 13 -9.71 -12.03 -13.16
C ASN A 13 -9.07 -13.42 -13.33
N THR A 14 -7.73 -13.54 -13.31
CA THR A 14 -7.06 -14.86 -13.23
C THR A 14 -7.31 -15.54 -11.89
N PHE A 15 -7.41 -14.79 -10.79
CA PHE A 15 -7.76 -15.32 -9.49
C PHE A 15 -9.23 -15.78 -9.45
N ARG A 16 -10.13 -15.00 -10.07
CA ARG A 16 -11.57 -15.31 -10.19
C ARG A 16 -11.85 -16.48 -11.14
N THR A 17 -11.14 -16.61 -12.25
CA THR A 17 -11.27 -17.76 -13.17
C THR A 17 -10.74 -19.06 -12.56
N ARG A 18 -9.78 -19.00 -11.62
CA ARG A 18 -9.44 -20.17 -10.78
C ARG A 18 -10.58 -20.60 -9.87
N GLN A 19 -11.47 -19.68 -9.46
CA GLN A 19 -12.63 -19.99 -8.64
C GLN A 19 -13.86 -20.43 -9.46
N ASN A 20 -13.96 -20.06 -10.74
CA ASN A 20 -15.06 -20.45 -11.63
C ASN A 20 -14.54 -20.92 -13.01
N PRO A 21 -14.22 -22.22 -13.18
CA PRO A 21 -13.60 -22.75 -14.39
C PRO A 21 -14.52 -22.81 -15.63
N LEU A 22 -15.82 -22.50 -15.48
CA LEU A 22 -16.82 -22.59 -16.54
C LEU A 22 -16.96 -21.30 -17.38
N GLU A 23 -16.31 -20.20 -16.99
CA GLU A 23 -16.44 -18.93 -17.71
C GLU A 23 -15.51 -18.89 -18.96
N PRO A 24 -16.02 -18.62 -20.17
CA PRO A 24 -15.22 -18.65 -21.39
C PRO A 24 -14.18 -17.52 -21.42
N LYS A 25 -12.90 -17.91 -21.46
CA LYS A 25 -11.72 -17.00 -21.43
C LYS A 25 -11.78 -15.86 -22.46
N ASN A 26 -12.44 -16.08 -23.59
CA ASN A 26 -12.58 -15.10 -24.67
C ASN A 26 -13.42 -13.86 -24.27
N LEU A 27 -14.37 -14.03 -23.34
CA LEU A 27 -15.26 -12.95 -22.92
C LEU A 27 -14.54 -11.93 -22.01
N LEU A 28 -13.62 -12.40 -21.18
CA LEU A 28 -12.86 -11.59 -20.23
C LEU A 28 -11.81 -10.72 -20.92
N MET A 29 -11.12 -11.25 -21.95
CA MET A 29 -10.11 -10.52 -22.70
C MET A 29 -10.74 -9.32 -23.46
N ASN A 30 -11.94 -9.52 -24.01
CA ASN A 30 -12.68 -8.46 -24.71
C ASN A 30 -13.12 -7.31 -23.78
N ARG A 31 -13.48 -7.59 -22.52
CA ARG A 31 -13.88 -6.55 -21.56
C ARG A 31 -12.73 -5.63 -21.16
N GLY A 32 -11.53 -6.21 -20.93
CA GLY A 32 -10.33 -5.43 -20.64
C GLY A 32 -9.95 -4.51 -21.79
N LEU A 33 -9.97 -5.04 -23.02
CA LEU A 33 -9.68 -4.28 -24.24
C LEU A 33 -10.66 -3.11 -24.40
N LEU A 34 -11.98 -3.37 -24.31
CA LEU A 34 -13.02 -2.35 -24.45
C LEU A 34 -12.85 -1.19 -23.43
N PHE A 35 -12.52 -1.52 -22.19
CA PHE A 35 -12.28 -0.50 -21.17
C PHE A 35 -11.05 0.37 -21.51
N THR A 36 -9.95 -0.26 -21.91
CA THR A 36 -8.73 0.48 -22.28
C THR A 36 -8.94 1.36 -23.51
N THR A 37 -9.67 0.89 -24.53
CA THR A 37 -9.97 1.67 -25.73
C THR A 37 -10.92 2.82 -25.42
N ALA A 38 -11.98 2.59 -24.64
CA ALA A 38 -12.92 3.65 -24.27
C ALA A 38 -12.25 4.76 -23.44
N PHE A 39 -11.36 4.38 -22.51
CA PHE A 39 -10.59 5.36 -21.75
C PHE A 39 -9.59 6.12 -22.61
N ALA A 40 -8.87 5.45 -23.52
CA ALA A 40 -7.97 6.12 -24.45
C ALA A 40 -8.72 7.12 -25.35
N CYS A 41 -9.90 6.75 -25.85
CA CYS A 41 -10.78 7.67 -26.56
C CYS A 41 -11.20 8.85 -25.67
N PHE A 42 -11.59 8.61 -24.41
CA PHE A 42 -11.96 9.67 -23.47
C PHE A 42 -10.82 10.65 -23.18
N VAL A 43 -9.59 10.15 -23.00
CA VAL A 43 -8.40 11.00 -22.79
C VAL A 43 -8.15 11.86 -24.03
N TYR A 44 -8.38 11.31 -25.21
CA TYR A 44 -8.20 12.03 -26.45
C TYR A 44 -9.30 13.06 -26.72
N THR A 45 -10.56 12.75 -26.39
CA THR A 45 -11.70 13.66 -26.63
C THR A 45 -11.80 14.76 -25.58
N HIS A 46 -11.40 14.48 -24.33
CA HIS A 46 -11.54 15.41 -23.21
C HIS A 46 -10.26 15.53 -22.37
N PRO A 47 -9.15 16.01 -22.96
CA PRO A 47 -7.88 16.12 -22.26
C PRO A 47 -7.94 17.06 -21.04
N GLU A 48 -8.78 18.09 -21.08
CA GLU A 48 -9.00 19.02 -19.95
C GLU A 48 -9.61 18.34 -18.73
N ILE A 49 -10.57 17.43 -18.95
CA ILE A 49 -11.21 16.70 -17.87
C ILE A 49 -10.20 15.74 -17.24
N VAL A 50 -9.40 15.05 -18.06
CA VAL A 50 -8.32 14.19 -17.56
C VAL A 50 -7.32 14.99 -16.74
N LEU A 51 -6.87 16.14 -17.24
CA LEU A 51 -5.96 17.02 -16.53
C LEU A 51 -6.54 17.44 -15.17
N THR A 52 -7.81 17.85 -15.14
CA THR A 52 -8.53 18.24 -13.92
C THR A 52 -8.62 17.10 -12.91
N ILE A 53 -8.94 15.88 -13.37
CA ILE A 53 -9.00 14.70 -12.49
C ILE A 53 -7.63 14.40 -11.88
N PHE A 54 -6.56 14.50 -12.68
CA PHE A 54 -5.21 14.25 -12.20
C PHE A 54 -4.74 15.33 -11.22
N THR A 55 -5.00 16.60 -11.49
CA THR A 55 -4.62 17.70 -10.57
C THR A 55 -5.38 17.61 -9.24
N LEU A 56 -6.68 17.30 -9.27
CA LEU A 56 -7.46 17.02 -8.06
C LEU A 56 -6.91 15.82 -7.30
N SER A 57 -6.55 14.75 -8.00
CA SER A 57 -5.97 13.55 -7.39
C SER A 57 -4.65 13.85 -6.70
N VAL A 58 -3.73 14.57 -7.36
CA VAL A 58 -2.46 14.99 -6.76
C VAL A 58 -2.69 15.88 -5.54
N THR A 59 -3.60 16.86 -5.65
CA THR A 59 -3.92 17.77 -4.54
C THR A 59 -4.43 17.00 -3.32
N LEU A 60 -5.37 16.08 -3.51
CA LEU A 60 -5.87 15.21 -2.45
C LEU A 60 -4.77 14.34 -1.85
N PHE A 61 -3.90 13.74 -2.68
CA PHE A 61 -2.79 12.93 -2.17
C PHE A 61 -1.80 13.75 -1.33
N CYS A 62 -1.48 14.96 -1.76
CA CYS A 62 -0.60 15.86 -1.02
C CYS A 62 -1.22 16.26 0.33
N THR A 63 -2.51 16.59 0.36
CA THR A 63 -3.20 16.95 1.62
C THR A 63 -3.28 15.76 2.57
N PHE A 64 -3.67 14.57 2.09
CA PHE A 64 -3.70 13.36 2.91
C PHE A 64 -2.31 12.97 3.44
N THR A 65 -1.26 13.13 2.62
CA THR A 65 0.11 12.86 3.04
C THR A 65 0.54 13.84 4.14
N ALA A 66 0.29 15.14 3.96
CA ALA A 66 0.61 16.16 4.96
C ALA A 66 -0.13 15.92 6.28
N ILE A 67 -1.42 15.60 6.23
CA ILE A 67 -2.24 15.25 7.40
C ILE A 67 -1.67 14.00 8.09
N SER A 68 -1.31 12.97 7.33
CA SER A 68 -0.76 11.72 7.90
C SER A 68 0.60 11.94 8.58
N ILE A 69 1.46 12.77 7.99
CA ILE A 69 2.74 13.18 8.59
C ILE A 69 2.49 13.95 9.89
N PHE A 70 1.60 14.94 9.86
CA PHE A 70 1.23 15.70 11.06
C PHE A 70 0.71 14.79 12.17
N LEU A 71 -0.22 13.88 11.83
CA LEU A 71 -0.75 12.90 12.77
C LEU A 71 0.35 11.99 13.31
N TYR A 72 1.33 11.59 12.49
CA TYR A 72 2.43 10.76 12.96
C TYR A 72 3.26 11.47 14.03
N TYR A 73 3.66 12.72 13.78
CA TYR A 73 4.41 13.50 14.76
C TYR A 73 3.58 13.78 16.02
N TYR A 74 2.31 14.16 15.87
CA TYR A 74 1.41 14.41 16.98
C TYR A 74 1.23 13.17 17.87
N ASN A 75 0.92 12.01 17.29
CA ASN A 75 0.74 10.77 18.04
C ASN A 75 2.04 10.33 18.71
N ARG A 76 3.21 10.54 18.07
CA ARG A 76 4.51 10.22 18.67
C ARG A 76 4.81 11.10 19.87
N GLN A 77 4.51 12.40 19.79
CA GLN A 77 4.67 13.33 20.91
C GLN A 77 3.72 12.98 22.07
N GLN A 78 2.44 12.68 21.76
CA GLN A 78 1.46 12.28 22.76
C GLN A 78 1.83 10.94 23.42
N LEU A 79 2.39 9.99 22.68
CA LEU A 79 2.88 8.72 23.25
C LEU A 79 3.97 8.96 24.30
N GLN A 80 4.90 9.89 24.04
CA GLN A 80 5.94 10.26 25.00
C GLN A 80 5.34 10.96 26.24
N ALA A 81 4.41 11.90 26.04
CA ALA A 81 3.73 12.58 27.14
C ALA A 81 2.80 11.64 27.95
N ALA A 82 2.27 10.59 27.31
CA ALA A 82 1.36 9.62 27.93
C ALA A 82 2.09 8.52 28.71
N MET A 83 3.42 8.55 28.84
CA MET A 83 4.20 7.54 29.58
C MET A 83 3.86 7.43 31.08
N ASN A 84 3.05 8.34 31.63
CA ASN A 84 2.50 8.23 32.99
C ASN A 84 0.97 8.04 33.03
N LYS A 85 0.29 8.04 31.88
CA LYS A 85 -1.18 7.90 31.75
C LYS A 85 -1.63 6.42 31.77
N LYS A 86 -2.94 6.19 31.80
CA LYS A 86 -3.58 4.85 31.74
C LYS A 86 -3.05 4.02 30.56
N LEU A 87 -2.94 2.70 30.76
CA LEU A 87 -2.37 1.77 29.78
C LEU A 87 -3.10 1.80 28.42
N THR A 88 -4.44 1.88 28.44
CA THR A 88 -5.30 1.96 27.24
C THR A 88 -4.91 3.11 26.32
N ILE A 89 -4.64 4.28 26.88
CA ILE A 89 -4.27 5.48 26.10
C ILE A 89 -2.92 5.28 25.42
N ARG A 90 -1.94 4.69 26.12
CA ARG A 90 -0.62 4.40 25.54
C ARG A 90 -0.71 3.36 24.43
N TYR A 91 -1.57 2.36 24.60
CA TYR A 91 -1.79 1.33 23.60
C TYR A 91 -2.36 1.95 22.31
N GLN A 92 -3.41 2.77 22.42
CA GLN A 92 -4.02 3.44 21.28
C GLN A 92 -3.01 4.32 20.52
N TYR A 93 -2.20 5.13 21.22
CA TYR A 93 -1.16 5.93 20.56
C TYR A 93 -0.07 5.06 19.92
N LYS A 94 0.33 3.96 20.55
CA LYS A 94 1.34 3.04 20.00
C LYS A 94 0.83 2.35 18.73
N GLU A 95 -0.43 1.92 18.73
CA GLU A 95 -1.09 1.35 17.57
C GLU A 95 -1.19 2.36 16.42
N ASN A 96 -1.66 3.59 16.71
CA ASN A 96 -1.72 4.67 15.73
C ASN A 96 -0.35 4.98 15.12
N VAL A 97 0.71 5.07 15.95
CA VAL A 97 2.08 5.29 15.47
C VAL A 97 2.54 4.13 14.58
N THR A 98 2.22 2.89 14.94
CA THR A 98 2.58 1.72 14.14
C THR A 98 1.89 1.74 12.78
N THR A 99 0.59 2.02 12.75
CA THR A 99 -0.19 2.16 11.51
C THR A 99 0.34 3.30 10.64
N LEU A 100 0.62 4.47 11.23
CA LEU A 100 1.15 5.63 10.51
C LEU A 100 2.58 5.41 10.01
N THR A 101 3.39 4.61 10.70
CA THR A 101 4.75 4.23 10.25
C THR A 101 4.69 3.44 8.93
N PHE A 102 3.61 2.70 8.70
CA PHE A 102 3.37 2.00 7.44
C PHE A 102 2.69 2.90 6.39
N LEU A 103 1.67 3.65 6.81
CA LEU A 103 0.85 4.45 5.92
C LEU A 103 1.62 5.64 5.32
N VAL A 104 2.43 6.34 6.10
CA VAL A 104 3.12 7.56 5.66
C VAL A 104 4.08 7.28 4.49
N PRO A 105 5.06 6.35 4.59
CA PRO A 105 5.94 6.05 3.47
C PRO A 105 5.21 5.59 2.21
N MET A 106 4.12 4.83 2.38
CA MET A 106 3.30 4.35 1.28
C MET A 106 2.61 5.51 0.55
N LEU A 107 1.94 6.39 1.31
CA LEU A 107 1.29 7.58 0.76
C LEU A 107 2.29 8.52 0.10
N THR A 108 3.46 8.73 0.70
CA THR A 108 4.52 9.58 0.14
C THR A 108 5.04 9.03 -1.19
N ALA A 109 5.37 7.74 -1.26
CA ALA A 109 5.88 7.13 -2.49
C ALA A 109 4.81 7.09 -3.60
N PHE A 110 3.56 6.79 -3.24
CA PHE A 110 2.45 6.80 -4.19
C PHE A 110 2.14 8.23 -4.66
N GLY A 111 2.14 9.20 -3.76
CA GLY A 111 1.97 10.62 -4.06
C GLY A 111 3.06 11.12 -5.02
N LEU A 112 4.32 10.77 -4.79
CA LEU A 112 5.43 11.11 -5.68
C LEU A 112 5.23 10.52 -7.08
N SER A 113 4.81 9.26 -7.18
CA SER A 113 4.47 8.63 -8.45
C SER A 113 3.34 9.37 -9.18
N ASN A 114 2.29 9.81 -8.46
CA ASN A 114 1.20 10.58 -9.05
C ASN A 114 1.64 11.97 -9.51
N ILE A 115 2.52 12.65 -8.77
CA ILE A 115 3.09 13.94 -9.18
C ILE A 115 3.85 13.78 -10.49
N ILE A 116 4.74 12.80 -10.58
CA ILE A 116 5.50 12.51 -11.81
C ILE A 116 4.53 12.24 -12.98
N SER A 117 3.47 11.48 -12.72
CA SER A 117 2.45 11.14 -13.72
C SER A 117 1.68 12.37 -14.21
N ALA A 118 1.29 13.26 -13.30
CA ALA A 118 0.62 14.50 -13.64
C ALA A 118 1.53 15.42 -14.46
N LEU A 119 2.81 15.54 -14.10
CA LEU A 119 3.80 16.31 -14.87
C LEU A 119 3.97 15.77 -16.29
N LEU A 120 3.99 14.45 -16.46
CA LEU A 120 4.03 13.81 -17.78
C LEU A 120 2.78 14.13 -18.61
N ILE A 121 1.60 14.12 -17.99
CA ILE A 121 0.33 14.45 -18.67
C ILE A 121 0.30 15.94 -19.07
N ILE A 122 0.72 16.84 -18.17
CA ILE A 122 0.84 18.27 -18.47
C ILE A 122 1.80 18.49 -19.65
N TYR A 123 2.95 17.81 -19.64
CA TYR A 123 3.90 17.87 -20.75
C TYR A 123 3.27 17.39 -22.06
N MET A 124 2.49 16.31 -22.05
CA MET A 124 1.76 15.85 -23.24
C MET A 124 0.77 16.89 -23.73
N PHE A 125 -0.04 17.41 -22.80
CA PHE A 125 -1.07 18.40 -23.12
C PHE A 125 -0.48 19.64 -23.80
N VAL A 126 0.61 20.19 -23.26
CA VAL A 126 1.32 21.34 -23.84
C VAL A 126 1.90 21.02 -25.22
N ASN A 127 2.44 19.83 -25.43
CA ASN A 127 2.98 19.46 -26.75
C ASN A 127 1.88 19.24 -27.80
N ILE A 128 0.74 18.67 -27.41
CA ILE A 128 -0.41 18.48 -28.31
C ILE A 128 -0.96 19.82 -28.76
N THR A 129 -1.13 20.77 -27.83
CA THR A 129 -1.67 22.11 -28.14
C THR A 129 -0.70 22.95 -28.97
N ALA A 130 0.62 22.81 -28.75
CA ALA A 130 1.63 23.59 -29.45
C ALA A 130 1.98 23.08 -30.86
N TYR A 131 2.04 21.75 -31.07
CA TYR A 131 2.59 21.17 -32.31
C TYR A 131 1.59 20.34 -33.13
N GLY A 132 0.37 20.16 -32.63
CA GLY A 132 -0.66 19.33 -33.26
C GLY A 132 -0.39 17.81 -33.17
N VAL A 133 -1.33 17.03 -33.70
CA VAL A 133 -1.30 15.56 -33.61
C VAL A 133 -0.48 14.99 -34.79
N GLY A 134 0.83 14.88 -34.60
CA GLY A 134 1.75 14.29 -35.59
C GLY A 134 2.25 12.89 -35.20
N ILE A 135 2.92 12.19 -36.14
CA ILE A 135 3.55 10.87 -35.89
C ILE A 135 4.55 10.92 -34.72
N LYS A 136 5.25 12.06 -34.56
CA LYS A 136 6.16 12.29 -33.41
C LYS A 136 5.45 12.27 -32.06
N LEU A 137 4.18 12.67 -32.01
CA LEU A 137 3.38 12.63 -30.79
C LEU A 137 3.09 11.20 -30.35
N VAL A 138 2.82 10.30 -31.30
CA VAL A 138 2.56 8.87 -31.00
C VAL A 138 3.79 8.21 -30.38
N ASP A 139 4.99 8.48 -30.91
CA ASP A 139 6.24 7.98 -30.32
C ASP A 139 6.50 8.57 -28.92
N ASN A 140 6.21 9.85 -28.72
CA ASN A 140 6.31 10.48 -27.40
C ASN A 140 5.30 9.92 -26.40
N LEU A 141 4.05 9.67 -26.81
CA LEU A 141 3.01 9.04 -25.99
C LEU A 141 3.45 7.65 -25.52
N TRP A 142 4.01 6.84 -26.43
CA TRP A 142 4.53 5.52 -26.10
C TRP A 142 5.69 5.57 -25.09
N LYS A 143 6.62 6.53 -25.23
CA LYS A 143 7.71 6.73 -24.26
C LYS A 143 7.18 7.14 -22.90
N ILE A 144 6.17 7.99 -22.86
CA ILE A 144 5.56 8.47 -21.61
C ILE A 144 4.79 7.36 -20.92
N GLU A 145 4.07 6.53 -21.68
CA GLU A 145 3.43 5.32 -21.16
C GLU A 145 4.46 4.38 -20.51
N LYS A 146 5.60 4.14 -21.18
CA LYS A 146 6.68 3.33 -20.61
C LYS A 146 7.27 3.94 -19.34
N ALA A 147 7.52 5.25 -19.34
CA ALA A 147 8.02 5.96 -18.17
C ALA A 147 7.04 5.84 -16.98
N TYR A 148 5.75 5.99 -17.26
CA TYR A 148 4.68 5.80 -16.28
C TYR A 148 4.64 4.37 -15.74
N ASN A 149 4.74 3.35 -16.60
CA ASN A 149 4.74 1.96 -16.16
C ASN A 149 5.98 1.63 -15.31
N ALA A 150 7.11 2.25 -15.63
CA ALA A 150 8.33 2.12 -14.85
C ALA A 150 8.14 2.70 -13.44
N THR A 151 7.54 3.90 -13.28
CA THR A 151 7.30 4.49 -11.95
C THR A 151 6.38 3.62 -11.10
N VAL A 152 5.32 3.07 -11.69
CA VAL A 152 4.41 2.15 -10.97
C VAL A 152 5.12 0.86 -10.58
N SER A 153 5.95 0.29 -11.45
CA SER A 153 6.72 -0.92 -11.14
C SER A 153 7.70 -0.69 -9.99
N VAL A 154 8.40 0.44 -10.00
CA VAL A 154 9.28 0.86 -8.90
C VAL A 154 8.49 1.02 -7.60
N TYR A 155 7.30 1.63 -7.66
CA TYR A 155 6.42 1.74 -6.50
C TYR A 155 5.99 0.37 -5.96
N THR A 156 5.64 -0.60 -6.83
CA THR A 156 5.27 -1.96 -6.39
C THR A 156 6.42 -2.66 -5.68
N ILE A 157 7.64 -2.59 -6.22
CA ILE A 157 8.83 -3.16 -5.59
C ILE A 157 9.06 -2.49 -4.22
N PHE A 158 8.98 -1.16 -4.17
CA PHE A 158 9.11 -0.39 -2.94
C PHE A 158 8.04 -0.78 -1.90
N PHE A 159 6.79 -0.90 -2.30
CA PHE A 159 5.67 -1.32 -1.45
C PHE A 159 5.91 -2.69 -0.85
N VAL A 160 6.32 -3.67 -1.66
CA VAL A 160 6.66 -5.02 -1.19
C VAL A 160 7.81 -4.95 -0.19
N GLY A 161 8.86 -4.17 -0.49
CA GLY A 161 9.99 -3.97 0.41
C GLY A 161 9.59 -3.37 1.77
N ILE A 162 8.70 -2.38 1.77
CA ILE A 162 8.14 -1.79 3.00
C ILE A 162 7.33 -2.82 3.77
N PHE A 163 6.44 -3.55 3.09
CA PHE A 163 5.57 -4.53 3.72
C PHE A 163 6.37 -5.64 4.39
N VAL A 164 7.35 -6.18 3.67
CA VAL A 164 8.28 -7.19 4.17
C VAL A 164 9.12 -6.65 5.34
N LYS A 165 9.60 -5.40 5.28
CA LYS A 165 10.42 -4.81 6.35
C LYS A 165 9.63 -4.46 7.63
N LEU A 166 8.44 -3.89 7.49
CA LEU A 166 7.65 -3.40 8.63
C LEU A 166 6.82 -4.51 9.29
N HIS A 167 6.40 -5.52 8.53
CA HIS A 167 5.63 -6.62 9.06
C HIS A 167 6.57 -7.73 9.55
N ARG A 168 7.08 -7.58 10.78
CA ARG A 168 8.07 -8.49 11.40
C ARG A 168 7.85 -9.99 11.17
N PRO A 169 6.64 -10.59 11.33
CA PRO A 169 6.49 -12.02 11.11
C PRO A 169 6.66 -12.42 9.64
N ILE A 170 6.39 -11.51 8.69
CA ILE A 170 6.66 -11.74 7.26
C ILE A 170 8.16 -11.63 6.98
N TRP A 171 8.85 -10.65 7.59
CA TRP A 171 10.30 -10.54 7.52
C TRP A 171 11.00 -11.82 7.99
N ASP A 172 10.59 -12.33 9.15
CA ASP A 172 11.18 -13.51 9.77
C ASP A 172 10.98 -14.74 8.87
N GLN A 173 9.77 -14.92 8.32
CA GLN A 173 9.48 -15.99 7.35
C GLN A 173 10.28 -15.82 6.06
N PHE A 174 10.33 -14.61 5.50
CA PHE A 174 11.08 -14.29 4.29
C PHE A 174 12.56 -14.62 4.44
N LEU A 175 13.19 -14.29 5.58
CA LEU A 175 14.58 -14.65 5.86
C LEU A 175 14.80 -16.16 5.97
N LEU A 176 13.85 -16.91 6.54
CA LEU A 176 13.92 -18.37 6.59
C LEU A 176 13.86 -18.97 5.18
N ASP A 177 12.93 -18.50 4.35
CA ASP A 177 12.79 -18.92 2.95
C ASP A 177 14.05 -18.60 2.15
N LEU A 178 14.65 -17.41 2.37
CA LEU A 178 15.88 -16.98 1.71
C LEU A 178 17.06 -17.89 2.10
N LYS A 179 17.23 -18.21 3.38
CA LYS A 179 18.26 -19.16 3.85
C LYS A 179 18.11 -20.54 3.22
N TRP A 180 16.86 -21.00 3.06
CA TRP A 180 16.55 -22.27 2.41
C TRP A 180 16.94 -22.26 0.93
N ILE A 181 16.57 -21.21 0.17
CA ILE A 181 16.90 -21.06 -1.25
C ILE A 181 18.41 -21.03 -1.49
N PHE A 182 19.16 -20.32 -0.65
CA PHE A 182 20.62 -20.23 -0.78
C PHE A 182 21.37 -21.47 -0.28
N GLY A 183 20.66 -22.55 0.05
CA GLY A 183 21.28 -23.81 0.45
C GLY A 183 22.13 -23.68 1.72
N ILE A 184 21.92 -22.64 2.52
CA ILE A 184 22.50 -22.52 3.86
C ILE A 184 21.73 -23.54 4.69
N HIS A 185 22.19 -24.79 4.62
CA HIS A 185 21.60 -25.95 5.27
C HIS A 185 21.76 -25.78 6.79
N GLN A 186 20.93 -24.94 7.39
CA GLN A 186 20.73 -24.93 8.83
C GLN A 186 20.02 -26.23 9.16
N ARG A 187 20.84 -27.25 9.50
CA ARG A 187 20.46 -28.47 10.21
C ARG A 187 19.31 -28.09 11.14
N SER A 188 18.12 -28.57 10.82
CA SER A 188 16.85 -28.18 11.45
C SER A 188 16.99 -28.27 12.96
N VAL A 189 17.28 -27.13 13.60
CA VAL A 189 17.11 -27.02 15.04
C VAL A 189 15.60 -27.18 15.21
N PRO A 190 15.13 -28.24 15.88
CA PRO A 190 13.71 -28.39 16.10
C PRO A 190 13.22 -27.08 16.68
N ILE A 191 12.17 -26.53 16.08
CA ILE A 191 11.45 -25.38 16.62
C ILE A 191 10.92 -25.86 17.96
N GLN A 192 11.75 -25.79 19.01
CA GLN A 192 11.25 -25.62 20.34
C GLN A 192 10.45 -24.33 20.22
N HIS A 193 9.14 -24.48 20.14
CA HIS A 193 8.21 -23.53 20.73
C HIS A 193 8.66 -23.36 22.18
N LYS A 194 9.75 -22.60 22.36
CA LYS A 194 10.07 -21.95 23.61
C LYS A 194 8.96 -20.94 23.68
N SER A 195 7.86 -21.39 24.28
CA SER A 195 6.86 -20.59 24.94
C SER A 195 7.66 -19.65 25.82
N SER A 196 8.14 -18.58 25.21
CA SER A 196 8.57 -17.39 25.89
C SER A 196 7.24 -16.90 26.43
N ARG A 197 6.81 -17.46 27.56
CA ARG A 197 5.80 -16.86 28.42
C ARG A 197 6.38 -15.49 28.69
N VAL A 198 6.01 -14.52 27.86
CA VAL A 198 6.25 -13.12 28.11
C VAL A 198 5.52 -12.90 29.43
N ARG A 199 6.30 -12.87 30.51
CA ARG A 199 5.79 -12.64 31.86
C ARG A 199 5.39 -11.17 31.88
N LEU A 200 4.13 -10.91 31.58
CA LEU A 200 3.55 -9.60 31.72
C LEU A 200 3.41 -9.34 33.21
N VAL A 201 4.29 -8.50 33.72
CA VAL A 201 4.24 -8.07 35.11
C VAL A 201 3.38 -6.83 35.14
N GLY A 202 2.23 -6.90 35.83
CA GLY A 202 1.38 -5.75 36.07
C GLY A 202 2.12 -4.66 36.83
N ARG A 203 1.56 -3.44 36.86
CA ARG A 203 2.14 -2.30 37.61
C ARG A 203 2.39 -2.61 39.08
N ASP A 204 1.67 -3.59 39.61
CA ASP A 204 1.70 -4.05 41.00
C ASP A 204 2.78 -5.12 41.25
N GLY A 205 3.61 -5.44 40.25
CA GLY A 205 4.61 -6.51 40.33
C GLY A 205 4.03 -7.93 40.20
N LYS A 206 2.70 -8.06 40.07
CA LYS A 206 2.02 -9.35 39.93
C LYS A 206 2.08 -9.87 38.50
N LEU A 207 2.37 -11.16 38.37
CA LEU A 207 2.37 -11.89 37.10
C LEU A 207 0.95 -11.97 36.55
N VAL A 208 0.70 -11.32 35.42
CA VAL A 208 -0.51 -11.48 34.62
C VAL A 208 -0.29 -12.70 33.73
N GLU A 209 -1.00 -13.78 34.03
CA GLU A 209 -0.96 -14.97 33.19
C GLU A 209 -1.54 -14.66 31.81
N ALA A 210 -0.76 -14.94 30.76
CA ALA A 210 -1.08 -14.62 29.37
C ALA A 210 -2.44 -15.16 28.86
N ALA A 211 -3.06 -16.10 29.58
CA ALA A 211 -4.43 -16.55 29.31
C ALA A 211 -5.46 -15.43 29.48
N THR A 212 -5.14 -14.37 30.21
CA THR A 212 -6.08 -13.27 30.52
C THR A 212 -5.85 -12.00 29.71
N GLU A 213 -4.81 -11.90 28.88
CA GLU A 213 -4.50 -10.61 28.23
C GLU A 213 -5.50 -10.25 27.12
N GLY A 214 -5.87 -11.24 26.29
CA GLY A 214 -6.97 -11.11 25.33
C GLY A 214 -8.30 -10.88 26.03
N ASP A 215 -8.59 -11.64 27.09
CA ASP A 215 -9.84 -11.52 27.84
C ASP A 215 -9.97 -10.18 28.56
N VAL A 216 -8.90 -9.61 29.12
CA VAL A 216 -8.93 -8.28 29.74
C VAL A 216 -9.15 -7.19 28.69
N TYR A 217 -8.54 -7.31 27.50
CA TYR A 217 -8.77 -6.39 26.40
C TYR A 217 -10.21 -6.45 25.86
N PHE A 218 -10.72 -7.66 25.57
CA PHE A 218 -12.08 -7.85 25.06
C PHE A 218 -13.15 -7.57 26.13
N LYS A 219 -12.87 -7.85 27.41
CA LYS A 219 -13.75 -7.51 28.52
C LYS A 219 -13.81 -5.99 28.74
N SER A 220 -12.67 -5.29 28.67
CA SER A 220 -12.61 -3.83 28.68
C SER A 220 -13.39 -3.21 27.51
N LEU A 221 -13.25 -3.75 26.30
CA LEU A 221 -14.03 -3.31 25.14
C LEU A 221 -15.52 -3.56 25.34
N LYS A 222 -15.90 -4.74 25.84
CA LYS A 222 -17.31 -5.11 26.08
C LYS A 222 -17.98 -4.21 27.13
N GLU A 223 -17.28 -3.88 28.22
CA GLU A 223 -17.78 -2.98 29.27
C GLU A 223 -17.88 -1.51 28.82
N THR A 224 -17.10 -1.10 27.81
CA THR A 224 -17.14 0.30 27.31
C THR A 224 -18.20 0.49 26.21
N TRP A 225 -18.67 -0.59 25.59
CA TRP A 225 -19.63 -0.59 24.48
C TRP A 225 -21.04 -1.00 24.88
N SER A 226 -21.24 -1.42 26.13
CA SER A 226 -22.55 -1.67 26.76
C SER A 226 -22.98 -0.50 27.62
#